data_AF-A0A524NKM9-F1
#
_entry.id   AF-A0A524NKM9-F1
#
_cell.length_a   1.000
_cell.length_b   1.000
_cell.length_c   1.000
_cell.angle_alpha   90.00
_cell.angle_beta   90.00
_cell.angle_gamma   90.00
#
_symmetry.space_group_name_H-M   'P 1'
#
loop_
_entity.id
_entity.type
_entity.pdbx_description
1 polymer ?
#
loop_
_entity_poly.entity_id
_entity_poly.type
_entity_poly.pdbx_seq_one_letter_code
_entity_poly.pdbx_strand_id
1 'polypeptide(L)'
;MSLDNSSTTILLAYSIIVAIGIIAILKFSKDKTRKITSLRLFIQIAAAVAVFMGLLIGPFNQPGSLFYPLGISPRDRLIGSEILGNQFPDGISLPILACYYPNGRTVTCAIWQLQAYVFPFWNYPRGYEVIYSTSGLEKIAIVIGSLVVASVIVGRLFCGWLCPFGLYQDLLTRIRKSARRRHLSFSEKTNTKLGQSRFIIIAVFMILSVIFASYAILGTEVIPGTKLGGPQGTEAGIVSNINEPFCLVCPMRPLCILIECAIGQMNYSYISQIVYGPGWISGFYLTSINLAILVAITILALAYRRFWCRICPLGGLTALFSSFTPFKQIALTKLQKDEHKCTKCGVCNRVCPTQATAMYAQKGGDVTESKCMLCARCVEICPYEGALKLTFAGKTLKTSRNWLQENKPESNKNS
;
A
#
# COMPACT_ATOMS: atom_id res chain seq x y z
N MET A 1 -25.95 8.80 27.04
CA MET A 1 -25.79 10.01 26.20
C MET A 1 -24.49 10.69 26.61
N SER A 2 -23.35 10.16 26.15
CA SER A 2 -22.00 10.64 26.51
C SER A 2 -21.01 10.36 25.36
N LEU A 3 -21.53 10.39 24.12
CA LEU A 3 -20.73 10.55 22.91
C LEU A 3 -20.54 12.05 22.73
N ASP A 4 -19.47 12.69 23.22
CA ASP A 4 -19.08 13.96 22.58
C ASP A 4 -17.66 14.48 22.82
N ASN A 5 -17.03 14.37 24.00
CA ASN A 5 -15.75 15.09 24.20
C ASN A 5 -14.48 14.40 23.66
N SER A 6 -14.41 13.06 23.67
CA SER A 6 -13.21 12.35 23.20
C SER A 6 -13.18 12.20 21.67
N SER A 7 -14.33 12.09 21.02
CA SER A 7 -14.39 11.98 19.55
C SER A 7 -14.13 13.30 18.83
N THR A 8 -14.66 14.40 19.36
CA THR A 8 -14.45 15.74 18.80
C THR A 8 -13.02 16.22 18.95
N THR A 9 -12.38 16.00 20.11
CA THR A 9 -10.96 16.33 20.34
C THR A 9 -10.03 15.56 19.39
N ILE A 10 -10.38 14.33 19.05
CA ILE A 10 -9.60 13.48 18.14
C ILE A 10 -9.80 13.87 16.68
N LEU A 11 -11.03 14.21 16.28
CA LEU A 11 -11.31 14.81 14.96
C LEU A 11 -10.65 16.17 14.80
N LEU A 12 -10.60 16.99 15.86
CA LEU A 12 -9.86 18.26 15.87
C LEU A 12 -8.36 18.02 15.71
N ALA A 13 -7.76 17.11 16.50
CA ALA A 13 -6.35 16.73 16.34
C ALA A 13 -6.06 16.20 14.92
N TYR A 14 -6.98 15.44 14.31
CA TYR A 14 -6.89 15.00 12.92
C TYR A 14 -6.87 16.17 11.95
N SER A 15 -7.86 17.05 12.05
CA SER A 15 -7.97 18.21 11.18
C SER A 15 -6.74 19.11 11.29
N ILE A 16 -6.15 19.24 12.50
CA ILE A 16 -4.94 20.01 12.75
C ILE A 16 -3.71 19.33 12.15
N ILE A 17 -3.49 18.02 12.37
CA ILE A 17 -2.34 17.30 11.79
C ILE A 17 -2.42 17.30 10.26
N VAL A 18 -3.62 17.08 9.71
CA VAL A 18 -3.85 17.12 8.26
C VAL A 18 -3.65 18.55 7.74
N ALA A 19 -4.15 19.58 8.42
CA ALA A 19 -3.95 20.98 8.04
C ALA A 19 -2.48 21.38 8.12
N ILE A 20 -1.74 21.02 9.18
CA ILE A 20 -0.30 21.24 9.30
C ILE A 20 0.45 20.49 8.19
N GLY A 21 0.06 19.25 7.91
CA GLY A 21 0.59 18.46 6.81
C GLY A 21 0.37 19.14 5.45
N ILE A 22 -0.84 19.63 5.19
CA ILE A 22 -1.20 20.37 3.97
C ILE A 22 -0.43 21.68 3.89
N ILE A 23 -0.36 22.48 4.95
CA ILE A 23 0.38 23.74 5.01
C ILE A 23 1.88 23.50 4.78
N ALA A 24 2.45 22.46 5.38
CA ALA A 24 3.83 22.06 5.15
C ALA A 24 4.05 21.62 3.69
N ILE A 25 3.15 20.82 3.11
CA ILE A 25 3.20 20.41 1.70
C ILE A 25 3.11 21.64 0.79
N LEU A 26 2.20 22.58 1.05
CA LEU A 26 2.03 23.80 0.28
C LEU A 26 3.26 24.69 0.38
N LYS A 27 3.83 24.86 1.57
CA LYS A 27 5.07 25.63 1.79
C LYS A 27 6.27 24.99 1.07
N PHE A 28 6.47 23.68 1.21
CA PHE A 28 7.52 22.95 0.50
C PHE A 28 7.33 22.90 -1.03
N SER A 29 6.08 22.91 -1.49
CA SER A 29 5.73 23.01 -2.92
C SER A 29 6.04 24.42 -3.46
N LYS A 30 5.70 25.46 -2.69
CA LYS A 30 5.91 26.87 -3.04
C LYS A 30 7.39 27.26 -3.02
N ASP A 31 8.18 26.70 -2.10
CA ASP A 31 9.64 26.93 -2.02
C ASP A 31 10.46 26.33 -3.18
N LYS A 32 9.80 25.82 -4.24
CA LYS A 32 10.48 25.17 -5.38
C LYS A 32 11.50 24.13 -4.90
N THR A 33 11.24 23.47 -3.77
CA THR A 33 12.26 22.69 -3.05
C THR A 33 13.13 21.86 -3.98
N ARG A 34 14.44 22.07 -3.86
CA ARG A 34 15.49 21.53 -4.74
C ARG A 34 15.50 19.99 -4.79
N LYS A 35 14.84 19.30 -3.84
CA LYS A 35 14.91 17.85 -3.65
C LYS A 35 13.52 17.21 -3.53
N ILE A 36 12.95 16.74 -4.65
CA ILE A 36 11.69 15.96 -4.69
C ILE A 36 11.77 14.77 -3.73
N THR A 37 12.94 14.17 -3.61
CA THR A 37 13.17 13.04 -2.70
C THR A 37 12.87 13.38 -1.24
N SER A 38 13.09 14.62 -0.79
CA SER A 38 12.76 15.06 0.58
C SER A 38 11.27 15.29 0.78
N LEU A 39 10.62 15.99 -0.17
CA LEU A 39 9.17 16.20 -0.16
C LEU A 39 8.42 14.86 -0.14
N ARG A 40 8.87 13.89 -0.96
CA ARG A 40 8.28 12.57 -1.00
C ARG A 40 8.40 11.84 0.34
N LEU A 41 9.57 11.90 0.99
CA LEU A 41 9.72 11.30 2.31
C LEU A 41 8.73 11.92 3.31
N PHE A 42 8.63 13.25 3.33
CA PHE A 42 7.70 13.95 4.21
C PHE A 42 6.26 13.49 3.99
N ILE A 43 5.81 13.43 2.74
CA ILE A 43 4.46 12.95 2.39
C ILE A 43 4.28 11.48 2.79
N GLN A 44 5.28 10.62 2.59
CA GLN A 44 5.22 9.22 3.01
C GLN A 44 5.08 9.07 4.52
N ILE A 45 5.81 9.86 5.31
CA ILE A 45 5.71 9.86 6.79
C ILE A 45 4.34 10.37 7.22
N ALA A 46 3.89 11.51 6.69
CA ALA A 46 2.58 12.07 7.00
C ALA A 46 1.44 11.09 6.63
N ALA A 47 1.55 10.42 5.49
CA ALA A 47 0.59 9.40 5.07
C ALA A 47 0.59 8.18 5.99
N ALA A 48 1.77 7.68 6.40
CA ALA A 48 1.86 6.58 7.35
C ALA A 48 1.23 6.94 8.71
N VAL A 49 1.50 8.14 9.22
CA VAL A 49 0.89 8.68 10.44
C VAL A 49 -0.63 8.81 10.30
N ALA A 50 -1.13 9.31 9.17
CA ALA A 50 -2.57 9.45 8.93
C ALA A 50 -3.29 8.09 8.76
N VAL A 51 -2.63 7.11 8.13
CA VAL A 51 -3.16 5.76 7.93
C VAL A 51 -3.27 4.99 9.25
N PHE A 52 -2.24 5.09 10.11
CA PHE A 52 -2.17 4.44 11.41
C PHE A 52 -2.46 5.42 12.56
N MET A 53 -3.25 6.45 12.30
CA MET A 53 -3.50 7.49 13.29
C MET A 53 -4.22 6.95 14.54
N GLY A 54 -5.09 5.96 14.38
CA GLY A 54 -5.73 5.29 15.51
C GLY A 54 -4.74 4.56 16.42
N LEU A 55 -3.54 4.24 15.93
CA LEU A 55 -2.43 3.71 16.73
C LEU A 55 -1.74 4.78 17.59
N LEU A 56 -1.86 6.07 17.24
CA LEU A 56 -1.19 7.17 17.95
C LEU A 56 -2.09 7.86 18.98
N ILE A 57 -3.40 7.62 18.93
CA ILE A 57 -4.41 8.44 19.62
C ILE A 57 -5.25 7.63 20.61
N GLY A 58 -5.26 6.31 20.50
CA GLY A 58 -6.00 5.46 21.44
C GLY A 58 -5.33 5.42 22.81
N PRO A 59 -6.08 5.59 23.93
CA PRO A 59 -5.63 5.10 25.22
C PRO A 59 -5.78 3.57 25.20
N PHE A 60 -4.68 2.84 25.36
CA PHE A 60 -4.72 1.41 25.65
C PHE A 60 -4.28 1.25 27.11
N ASN A 61 -5.08 0.56 27.93
CA ASN A 61 -4.97 0.41 29.41
C ASN A 61 -5.42 1.59 30.30
N GLN A 62 -6.70 2.02 30.25
CA GLN A 62 -7.31 2.74 31.40
C GLN A 62 -8.52 1.99 31.97
N PRO A 63 -8.58 1.75 33.30
CA PRO A 63 -9.73 1.13 33.95
C PRO A 63 -10.98 2.02 33.80
N GLY A 64 -12.11 1.45 33.39
CA GLY A 64 -13.37 2.18 33.20
C GLY A 64 -13.59 2.76 31.80
N SER A 65 -12.67 2.53 30.85
CA SER A 65 -12.96 2.70 29.42
C SER A 65 -13.85 1.57 28.89
N LEU A 66 -14.52 1.75 27.74
CA LEU A 66 -15.39 0.79 27.04
C LEU A 66 -14.71 -0.57 26.69
N PHE A 67 -13.51 -0.82 27.20
CA PHE A 67 -12.61 -1.92 26.90
C PHE A 67 -12.23 -2.69 28.19
N TYR A 68 -13.23 -3.01 29.02
CA TYR A 68 -13.17 -4.22 29.86
C TYR A 68 -13.11 -5.44 28.90
N PRO A 69 -12.41 -6.54 29.23
CA PRO A 69 -12.25 -7.65 28.30
C PRO A 69 -13.58 -8.39 28.12
N LEU A 70 -14.39 -7.90 27.20
CA LEU A 70 -15.54 -8.59 26.63
C LEU A 70 -15.15 -9.01 25.22
N GLY A 71 -14.57 -10.20 25.11
CA GLY A 71 -14.32 -10.83 23.81
C GLY A 71 -13.34 -10.10 22.90
N ILE A 72 -13.32 -10.55 21.64
CA ILE A 72 -12.38 -10.15 20.59
C ILE A 72 -12.35 -8.60 20.52
N SER A 73 -11.19 -8.00 20.82
CA SER A 73 -10.99 -6.55 20.85
C SER A 73 -11.69 -5.85 19.67
N PRO A 74 -12.49 -4.78 19.88
CA PRO A 74 -13.08 -4.03 18.77
C PRO A 74 -11.94 -3.55 17.87
N ARG A 75 -11.81 -4.19 16.69
CA ARG A 75 -10.57 -4.14 15.90
C ARG A 75 -10.25 -2.75 15.34
N ASP A 76 -11.18 -1.81 15.31
CA ASP A 76 -10.96 -0.57 14.60
C ASP A 76 -11.77 0.62 15.15
N ARG A 77 -11.13 1.79 15.19
CA ARG A 77 -11.85 3.06 15.11
C ARG A 77 -11.91 3.48 13.65
N LEU A 78 -12.97 3.08 12.97
CA LEU A 78 -13.15 3.35 11.54
C LEU A 78 -13.73 4.74 11.34
N ILE A 79 -13.05 5.54 10.51
CA ILE A 79 -13.58 6.81 10.01
C ILE A 79 -14.21 6.52 8.64
N GLY A 80 -15.45 6.92 8.44
CA GLY A 80 -16.20 6.61 7.21
C GLY A 80 -16.77 5.20 7.16
N SER A 81 -17.09 4.62 8.33
CA SER A 81 -17.86 3.39 8.44
C SER A 81 -19.32 3.54 7.98
N GLU A 82 -19.75 4.75 7.64
CA GLU A 82 -21.05 5.01 7.03
C GLU A 82 -20.87 5.94 5.83
N ILE A 83 -21.20 5.44 4.64
CA ILE A 83 -21.12 6.20 3.39
C ILE A 83 -22.48 6.08 2.70
N LEU A 84 -23.12 7.21 2.43
CA LEU A 84 -24.43 7.27 1.75
C LEU A 84 -25.50 6.39 2.44
N GLY A 85 -25.50 6.33 3.77
CA GLY A 85 -26.44 5.53 4.57
C GLY A 85 -26.12 4.02 4.63
N ASN A 86 -25.02 3.57 4.02
CA ASN A 86 -24.59 2.17 4.07
C ASN A 86 -23.43 1.98 5.06
N GLN A 87 -23.49 0.90 5.85
CA GLN A 87 -22.48 0.56 6.84
C GLN A 87 -21.30 -0.23 6.21
N PHE A 88 -20.09 0.29 6.38
CA PHE A 88 -18.80 -0.29 6.00
C PHE A 88 -17.92 -0.50 7.24
N PRO A 89 -18.25 -1.48 8.10
CA PRO A 89 -17.52 -1.80 9.32
C PRO A 89 -16.14 -2.44 9.08
N ASP A 90 -15.69 -2.56 7.82
CA ASP A 90 -14.30 -2.90 7.46
C ASP A 90 -13.51 -1.67 6.95
N GLY A 91 -14.09 -0.47 7.02
CA GLY A 91 -13.50 0.79 6.56
C GLY A 91 -13.57 1.01 5.05
N ILE A 92 -13.01 2.14 4.60
CA ILE A 92 -13.03 2.53 3.19
C ILE A 92 -11.96 1.80 2.39
N SER A 93 -12.40 1.18 1.31
CA SER A 93 -11.58 0.61 0.23
C SER A 93 -10.84 1.71 -0.53
N LEU A 94 -9.60 2.01 -0.13
CA LEU A 94 -8.73 2.86 -0.93
C LEU A 94 -7.43 2.10 -1.23
N PRO A 95 -6.78 2.33 -2.38
CA PRO A 95 -5.49 1.70 -2.71
C PRO A 95 -4.31 2.16 -1.82
N ILE A 96 -4.59 2.70 -0.63
CA ILE A 96 -3.66 3.35 0.29
C ILE A 96 -2.78 2.32 1.06
N LEU A 97 -2.89 1.02 0.76
CA LEU A 97 -1.92 0.00 1.20
C LEU A 97 -1.80 -0.14 2.73
N ALA A 98 -2.89 0.12 3.45
CA ALA A 98 -2.97 -0.16 4.87
C ALA A 98 -3.25 -1.66 5.08
N CYS A 99 -2.48 -2.28 5.97
CA CYS A 99 -2.72 -3.67 6.35
C CYS A 99 -4.03 -3.77 7.15
N TYR A 100 -4.80 -4.84 6.95
CA TYR A 100 -6.03 -5.11 7.70
C TYR A 100 -5.78 -5.63 9.13
N TYR A 101 -4.58 -6.10 9.45
CA TYR A 101 -4.28 -6.69 10.75
C TYR A 101 -3.95 -5.71 11.89
N PRO A 102 -3.25 -4.58 11.66
CA PRO A 102 -3.03 -3.59 12.70
C PRO A 102 -4.32 -2.90 13.16
N ASN A 103 -4.38 -2.59 14.45
CA ASN A 103 -5.47 -1.84 15.09
C ASN A 103 -5.42 -0.35 14.68
N GLY A 104 -6.59 0.31 14.69
CA GLY A 104 -6.66 1.77 14.56
C GLY A 104 -6.27 2.29 13.17
N ARG A 105 -6.48 1.48 12.12
CA ARG A 105 -6.31 1.90 10.72
C ARG A 105 -7.53 2.67 10.22
N THR A 106 -7.30 3.65 9.36
CA THR A 106 -8.38 4.45 8.74
C THR A 106 -8.85 3.92 7.38
N VAL A 107 -8.03 3.08 6.74
CA VAL A 107 -8.26 2.50 5.41
C VAL A 107 -7.81 1.05 5.38
N THR A 108 -8.25 0.29 4.39
CA THR A 108 -7.91 -1.15 4.25
C THR A 108 -7.32 -1.51 2.89
N CYS A 109 -6.70 -2.69 2.83
CA CYS A 109 -6.09 -3.21 1.62
C CYS A 109 -7.18 -3.74 0.66
N ALA A 110 -7.22 -3.21 -0.57
CA ALA A 110 -8.15 -3.67 -1.58
C ALA A 110 -8.01 -5.17 -1.92
N ILE A 111 -6.79 -5.75 -1.86
CA ILE A 111 -6.64 -7.21 -2.06
C ILE A 111 -7.30 -7.99 -0.94
N TRP A 112 -7.12 -7.55 0.31
CA TRP A 112 -7.75 -8.23 1.44
C TRP A 112 -9.27 -8.20 1.28
N GLN A 113 -9.86 -7.05 0.93
CA GLN A 113 -11.31 -6.94 0.71
C GLN A 113 -11.79 -7.79 -0.47
N LEU A 114 -11.06 -7.80 -1.59
CA LEU A 114 -11.39 -8.67 -2.72
C LEU A 114 -11.35 -10.15 -2.34
N GLN A 115 -10.39 -10.57 -1.50
CA GLN A 115 -10.30 -11.95 -1.05
C GLN A 115 -11.38 -12.27 -0.02
N ALA A 116 -11.55 -11.44 1.01
CA ALA A 116 -12.52 -11.61 2.08
C ALA A 116 -13.96 -11.59 1.57
N TYR A 117 -14.29 -10.73 0.60
CA TYR A 117 -15.65 -10.62 0.04
C TYR A 117 -15.96 -11.65 -1.04
N VAL A 118 -14.95 -12.37 -1.56
CA VAL A 118 -15.19 -13.54 -2.42
C VAL A 118 -15.76 -14.72 -1.61
N PHE A 119 -15.57 -14.75 -0.28
CA PHE A 119 -16.20 -15.70 0.63
C PHE A 119 -17.69 -15.36 0.86
N PRO A 120 -18.52 -16.37 1.12
CA PRO A 120 -19.72 -16.71 0.34
C PRO A 120 -21.02 -16.02 0.79
N PHE A 121 -20.94 -14.84 1.39
CA PHE A 121 -22.13 -14.13 1.82
C PHE A 121 -22.71 -13.27 0.69
N TRP A 122 -22.80 -13.84 -0.52
CA TRP A 122 -23.37 -13.15 -1.68
C TRP A 122 -24.83 -12.80 -1.44
N ASN A 123 -25.55 -13.69 -0.75
CA ASN A 123 -26.97 -13.53 -0.41
C ASN A 123 -27.21 -13.16 1.07
N TYR A 124 -26.15 -12.98 1.87
CA TYR A 124 -26.28 -12.70 3.29
C TYR A 124 -25.54 -11.40 3.67
N PRO A 125 -26.17 -10.48 4.40
CA PRO A 125 -25.52 -9.33 4.98
C PRO A 125 -24.64 -9.71 6.18
N ARG A 126 -23.76 -10.72 6.09
CA ARG A 126 -22.87 -11.13 7.19
C ARG A 126 -21.44 -11.34 6.71
N GLY A 127 -20.46 -11.18 7.60
CA GLY A 127 -19.04 -11.50 7.37
C GLY A 127 -18.25 -11.27 8.66
N TYR A 128 -17.34 -12.18 9.03
CA TYR A 128 -16.54 -12.13 10.27
C TYR A 128 -17.32 -11.62 11.51
N GLU A 129 -18.45 -12.24 11.83
CA GLU A 129 -19.33 -11.85 12.97
C GLU A 129 -19.97 -10.45 12.87
N VAL A 130 -19.78 -9.73 11.76
CA VAL A 130 -20.36 -8.42 11.50
C VAL A 130 -21.55 -8.53 10.54
N ILE A 131 -22.60 -7.77 10.83
CA ILE A 131 -23.81 -7.65 10.00
C ILE A 131 -23.66 -6.39 9.13
N TYR A 132 -23.82 -6.54 7.82
CA TYR A 132 -23.70 -5.46 6.84
C TYR A 132 -25.08 -5.05 6.32
N SER A 133 -25.21 -3.91 5.65
CA SER A 133 -26.48 -3.56 4.98
C SER A 133 -26.56 -4.05 3.53
N THR A 134 -25.42 -4.37 2.91
CA THR A 134 -25.26 -4.64 1.47
C THR A 134 -24.89 -6.09 1.17
N SER A 135 -25.24 -6.55 -0.04
CA SER A 135 -24.91 -7.90 -0.53
C SER A 135 -23.41 -8.04 -0.85
N GLY A 136 -22.89 -9.28 -0.88
CA GLY A 136 -21.47 -9.52 -1.21
C GLY A 136 -21.05 -9.00 -2.59
N LEU A 137 -21.94 -9.09 -3.58
CA LEU A 137 -21.73 -8.58 -4.94
C LEU A 137 -21.55 -7.07 -4.99
N GLU A 138 -22.43 -6.34 -4.29
CA GLU A 138 -22.35 -4.89 -4.19
C GLU A 138 -21.02 -4.46 -3.56
N LYS A 139 -20.56 -5.17 -2.53
CA LYS A 139 -19.25 -4.88 -1.90
C LYS A 139 -18.10 -5.07 -2.87
N ILE A 140 -18.08 -6.17 -3.63
CA ILE A 140 -17.04 -6.40 -4.65
C ILE A 140 -17.09 -5.28 -5.71
N ALA A 141 -18.29 -4.91 -6.17
CA ALA A 141 -18.46 -3.82 -7.13
C ALA A 141 -17.95 -2.47 -6.59
N ILE A 142 -18.22 -2.17 -5.32
CA ILE A 142 -17.73 -0.95 -4.65
C ILE A 142 -16.20 -0.98 -4.53
N VAL A 143 -15.60 -2.10 -4.13
CA VAL A 143 -14.14 -2.25 -4.02
C VAL A 143 -13.47 -2.10 -5.39
N ILE A 144 -14.00 -2.76 -6.42
CA ILE A 144 -13.46 -2.66 -7.79
C ILE A 144 -13.65 -1.23 -8.32
N GLY A 145 -14.83 -0.64 -8.16
CA GLY A 145 -15.14 0.71 -8.61
C GLY A 145 -14.24 1.76 -7.97
N SER A 146 -14.11 1.74 -6.64
CA SER A 146 -13.21 2.62 -5.90
C SER A 146 -11.73 2.42 -6.29
N LEU A 147 -11.29 1.18 -6.48
CA LEU A 147 -9.94 0.85 -6.93
C LEU A 147 -9.66 1.36 -8.34
N VAL A 148 -10.61 1.22 -9.28
CA VAL A 148 -10.50 1.73 -10.65
C VAL A 148 -10.41 3.25 -10.63
N VAL A 149 -11.35 3.93 -9.96
CA VAL A 149 -11.38 5.39 -9.86
C VAL A 149 -10.07 5.91 -9.26
N ALA A 150 -9.63 5.36 -8.13
CA ALA A 150 -8.38 5.79 -7.50
C ALA A 150 -7.14 5.47 -8.37
N SER A 151 -7.13 4.34 -9.08
CA SER A 151 -6.04 3.98 -10.01
C SER A 151 -6.03 4.85 -11.28
N VAL A 152 -7.17 5.37 -11.73
CA VAL A 152 -7.20 6.30 -12.87
C VAL A 152 -6.77 7.71 -12.43
N ILE A 153 -7.22 8.18 -11.27
CA ILE A 153 -6.88 9.52 -10.77
C ILE A 153 -5.40 9.58 -10.39
N VAL A 154 -4.93 8.64 -9.56
CA VAL A 154 -3.60 8.72 -8.92
C VAL A 154 -2.64 7.68 -9.49
N GLY A 155 -3.14 6.57 -10.06
CA GLY A 155 -2.33 5.51 -10.64
C GLY A 155 -1.33 4.92 -9.66
N ARG A 156 -0.12 4.63 -10.15
CA ARG A 156 0.96 4.11 -9.31
C ARG A 156 1.68 5.14 -8.44
N LEU A 157 1.18 6.37 -8.39
CA LEU A 157 1.71 7.41 -7.51
C LEU A 157 1.57 6.99 -6.03
N PHE A 158 0.54 6.23 -5.66
CA PHE A 158 0.38 5.65 -4.31
C PHE A 158 1.61 4.85 -3.85
N CYS A 159 2.09 3.92 -4.68
CA CYS A 159 3.28 3.12 -4.37
C CYS A 159 4.53 3.99 -4.19
N GLY A 160 4.61 5.12 -4.91
CA GLY A 160 5.72 6.07 -4.84
C GLY A 160 5.70 6.94 -3.59
N TRP A 161 4.53 7.48 -3.23
CA TRP A 161 4.38 8.64 -2.34
C TRP A 161 3.59 8.38 -1.06
N LEU A 162 2.71 7.38 -1.01
CA LEU A 162 1.78 7.19 0.12
C LEU A 162 1.95 5.84 0.82
N CYS A 163 2.48 4.82 0.14
CA CYS A 163 2.62 3.48 0.69
C CYS A 163 3.56 3.41 1.91
N PRO A 164 3.08 2.91 3.07
CA PRO A 164 3.92 2.73 4.27
C PRO A 164 5.02 1.68 4.07
N PHE A 165 4.73 0.57 3.38
CA PHE A 165 5.77 -0.41 3.03
C PHE A 165 6.80 0.15 2.03
N GLY A 166 6.40 1.13 1.22
CA GLY A 166 7.31 1.89 0.37
C GLY A 166 8.27 2.77 1.19
N LEU A 167 7.76 3.40 2.25
CA LEU A 167 8.56 4.16 3.24
C LEU A 167 9.58 3.25 3.92
N TYR A 168 9.15 2.07 4.39
CA TYR A 168 10.03 1.07 4.99
C TYR A 168 11.22 0.72 4.06
N GLN A 169 10.96 0.40 2.79
CA GLN A 169 12.02 0.08 1.84
C GLN A 169 12.91 1.28 1.47
N ASP A 170 12.37 2.51 1.48
CA ASP A 170 13.19 3.71 1.30
C ASP A 170 14.08 4.00 2.51
N LEU A 171 13.61 3.70 3.72
CA LEU A 171 14.41 3.78 4.94
C LEU A 171 15.56 2.76 4.91
N LEU A 172 15.27 1.50 4.53
CA LEU A 172 16.32 0.50 4.28
C LEU A 172 17.33 0.97 3.23
N THR A 173 16.86 1.64 2.17
CA THR A 173 17.74 2.22 1.15
C THR A 173 18.66 3.30 1.73
N ARG A 174 18.20 4.09 2.72
CA ARG A 174 19.02 5.10 3.42
C ARG A 174 20.00 4.45 4.38
N ILE A 175 19.57 3.46 5.16
CA ILE A 175 20.42 2.67 6.06
C ILE A 175 21.57 2.05 5.26
N ARG A 176 21.28 1.41 4.13
CA ARG A 176 22.31 0.85 3.24
C ARG A 176 23.30 1.92 2.74
N LYS A 177 22.80 3.10 2.34
CA LYS A 177 23.67 4.21 1.91
C LYS A 177 24.56 4.70 3.06
N SER A 178 24.02 4.77 4.27
CA SER A 178 24.77 5.10 5.49
C SER A 178 25.87 4.07 5.75
N ALA A 179 25.57 2.79 5.57
CA ALA A 179 26.54 1.69 5.63
C ALA A 179 27.50 1.62 4.43
N ARG A 180 27.49 2.61 3.53
CA ARG A 180 28.34 2.71 2.32
C ARG A 180 28.31 1.47 1.40
N ARG A 181 27.27 0.64 1.47
CA ARG A 181 27.12 -0.55 0.61
C ARG A 181 26.47 -0.17 -0.72
N ARG A 182 27.00 -0.68 -1.84
CA ARG A 182 26.39 -0.52 -3.18
C ARG A 182 25.10 -1.34 -3.26
N HIS A 183 24.13 -0.89 -4.05
CA HIS A 183 22.96 -1.70 -4.38
C HIS A 183 23.26 -2.56 -5.60
N LEU A 184 22.60 -3.70 -5.70
CA LEU A 184 22.58 -4.53 -6.88
C LEU A 184 21.50 -4.03 -7.86
N SER A 185 21.65 -4.40 -9.12
CA SER A 185 20.72 -4.13 -10.21
C SER A 185 20.41 -5.44 -10.93
N PHE A 186 19.16 -5.65 -11.30
CA PHE A 186 18.81 -6.80 -12.13
C PHE A 186 19.14 -6.53 -13.60
N SER A 187 19.43 -7.61 -14.33
CA SER A 187 19.38 -7.60 -15.79
C SER A 187 17.96 -7.27 -16.27
N GLU A 188 17.84 -6.63 -17.43
CA GLU A 188 16.56 -6.16 -17.97
C GLU A 188 15.55 -7.31 -18.18
N LYS A 189 16.03 -8.46 -18.65
CA LYS A 189 15.21 -9.69 -18.82
C LYS A 189 14.63 -10.15 -17.48
N THR A 190 15.46 -10.26 -16.45
CA THR A 190 15.05 -10.70 -15.11
C THR A 190 14.10 -9.69 -14.47
N ASN A 191 14.37 -8.39 -14.58
CA ASN A 191 13.49 -7.37 -14.03
C ASN A 191 12.10 -7.38 -14.69
N THR A 192 12.05 -7.63 -15.99
CA THR A 192 10.77 -7.70 -16.72
C THR A 192 9.97 -8.94 -16.31
N LYS A 193 10.62 -10.11 -16.20
CA LYS A 193 9.98 -11.33 -15.68
C LYS A 193 9.46 -11.14 -14.24
N LEU A 194 10.26 -10.53 -13.37
CA LEU A 194 9.87 -10.23 -12.00
C LEU A 194 8.72 -9.21 -11.92
N GLY A 195 8.67 -8.27 -12.86
CA GLY A 195 7.55 -7.34 -12.99
C GLY A 195 6.27 -7.99 -13.51
N GLN A 196 6.37 -9.04 -14.34
CA GLN A 196 5.23 -9.82 -14.84
C GLN A 196 4.70 -10.80 -13.81
N SER A 197 5.57 -11.37 -12.96
CA SER A 197 5.17 -12.34 -11.95
C SER A 197 4.12 -11.80 -10.98
N ARG A 198 4.07 -10.49 -10.72
CA ARG A 198 3.02 -9.86 -9.89
C ARG A 198 1.60 -10.15 -10.38
N PHE A 199 1.38 -10.29 -11.69
CA PHE A 199 0.06 -10.58 -12.26
C PHE A 199 -0.29 -12.06 -12.09
N ILE A 200 0.69 -12.94 -12.23
CA ILE A 200 0.55 -14.36 -11.93
C ILE A 200 0.22 -14.54 -10.44
N ILE A 201 0.92 -13.83 -9.56
CA ILE A 201 0.69 -13.85 -8.10
C ILE A 201 -0.75 -13.42 -7.78
N ILE A 202 -1.28 -12.35 -8.39
CA ILE A 202 -2.69 -11.95 -8.22
C ILE A 202 -3.61 -13.09 -8.67
N ALA A 203 -3.43 -13.62 -9.87
CA ALA A 203 -4.30 -14.65 -10.43
C ALA A 203 -4.31 -15.92 -9.54
N VAL A 204 -3.14 -16.38 -9.12
CA VAL A 204 -2.99 -17.54 -8.21
C VAL A 204 -3.71 -17.30 -6.90
N PHE A 205 -3.52 -16.14 -6.26
CA PHE A 205 -4.17 -15.86 -4.98
C PHE A 205 -5.68 -15.67 -5.11
N MET A 206 -6.17 -15.08 -6.21
CA MET A 206 -7.61 -14.98 -6.47
C MET A 206 -8.23 -16.37 -6.69
N ILE A 207 -7.60 -17.22 -7.51
CA ILE A 207 -8.03 -18.60 -7.74
C ILE A 207 -8.02 -19.40 -6.43
N LEU A 208 -6.96 -19.27 -5.63
CA LEU A 208 -6.85 -19.95 -4.35
C LEU A 208 -7.94 -19.52 -3.37
N SER A 209 -8.29 -18.22 -3.38
CA SER A 209 -9.40 -17.70 -2.57
C SER A 209 -10.74 -18.32 -3.01
N VAL A 210 -10.97 -18.48 -4.33
CA VAL A 210 -12.17 -19.15 -4.87
C VAL A 210 -12.19 -20.65 -4.53
N ILE A 211 -11.05 -21.33 -4.59
CA ILE A 211 -10.94 -22.77 -4.25
C ILE A 211 -11.27 -22.98 -2.76
N PHE A 212 -10.71 -22.17 -1.87
CA PHE A 212 -11.03 -22.23 -0.44
C PHE A 212 -12.48 -21.84 -0.15
N ALA A 213 -13.08 -20.98 -0.98
CA ALA A 213 -14.50 -20.61 -0.91
C ALA A 213 -15.45 -21.59 -1.61
N SER A 214 -14.96 -22.67 -2.24
CA SER A 214 -15.73 -23.54 -3.12
C SER A 214 -16.98 -24.14 -2.48
N TYR A 215 -16.91 -24.55 -1.21
CA TYR A 215 -18.06 -25.10 -0.49
C TYR A 215 -19.27 -24.18 -0.53
N ALA A 216 -19.03 -22.88 -0.48
CA ALA A 216 -20.10 -21.93 -0.31
C ALA A 216 -20.43 -21.14 -1.59
N ILE A 217 -19.63 -21.33 -2.65
CA ILE A 217 -19.99 -20.95 -4.02
C ILE A 217 -20.76 -22.09 -4.72
N LEU A 218 -20.30 -23.34 -4.58
CA LEU A 218 -20.75 -24.50 -5.34
C LEU A 218 -21.57 -25.50 -4.50
N GLY A 219 -21.67 -25.31 -3.19
CA GLY A 219 -22.30 -26.29 -2.27
C GLY A 219 -21.44 -27.53 -2.02
N THR A 220 -20.25 -27.63 -2.62
CA THR A 220 -19.36 -28.80 -2.56
C THR A 220 -17.96 -28.41 -2.10
N GLU A 221 -17.38 -29.15 -1.14
CA GLU A 221 -15.99 -28.94 -0.71
C GLU A 221 -15.02 -29.48 -1.77
N VAL A 222 -14.24 -28.61 -2.41
CA VAL A 222 -13.11 -29.06 -3.26
C VAL A 222 -11.94 -29.57 -2.40
N ILE A 223 -11.78 -29.03 -1.18
CA ILE A 223 -10.76 -29.45 -0.22
C ILE A 223 -11.46 -29.92 1.06
N PRO A 224 -11.23 -31.17 1.52
CA PRO A 224 -11.83 -31.68 2.76
C PRO A 224 -11.48 -30.83 3.99
N GLY A 225 -12.45 -30.59 4.88
CA GLY A 225 -12.24 -29.79 6.09
C GLY A 225 -12.38 -28.29 5.88
N THR A 226 -13.01 -27.88 4.76
CA THR A 226 -13.30 -26.47 4.45
C THR A 226 -14.75 -26.04 4.74
N LYS A 227 -15.59 -26.95 5.24
CA LYS A 227 -16.91 -26.64 5.79
C LYS A 227 -16.82 -25.72 7.00
N LEU A 228 -17.53 -24.58 6.92
CA LEU A 228 -17.86 -23.79 8.10
C LEU A 228 -18.74 -24.65 9.04
N GLY A 229 -18.34 -24.75 10.33
CA GLY A 229 -19.15 -25.41 11.36
C GLY A 229 -19.13 -26.95 11.36
N GLY A 230 -18.07 -27.58 10.83
CA GLY A 230 -17.94 -29.05 10.85
C GLY A 230 -17.83 -29.69 12.26
N PRO A 231 -17.91 -31.03 12.37
CA PRO A 231 -18.10 -31.79 13.62
C PRO A 231 -17.00 -31.65 14.69
N GLN A 232 -15.92 -30.91 14.40
CA GLN A 232 -14.83 -30.63 15.35
C GLN A 232 -14.93 -29.27 16.05
N GLY A 233 -16.07 -28.57 15.97
CA GLY A 233 -16.45 -27.55 16.96
C GLY A 233 -15.44 -26.43 17.20
N THR A 234 -14.63 -26.05 16.21
CA THR A 234 -13.90 -24.78 16.26
C THR A 234 -14.63 -23.82 15.34
N GLU A 235 -15.18 -22.75 15.91
CA GLU A 235 -15.98 -21.72 15.23
C GLU A 235 -15.22 -20.94 14.14
N ALA A 236 -14.02 -21.39 13.76
CA ALA A 236 -13.20 -20.82 12.71
C ALA A 236 -12.11 -21.82 12.28
N GLY A 237 -12.47 -23.00 11.74
CA GLY A 237 -11.52 -24.02 11.26
C GLY A 237 -10.42 -23.49 10.31
N ILE A 238 -9.49 -24.34 9.82
CA ILE A 238 -8.31 -23.98 8.98
C ILE A 238 -8.62 -22.88 7.94
N VAL A 239 -9.80 -22.96 7.33
CA VAL A 239 -10.45 -21.98 6.44
C VAL A 239 -10.25 -20.53 6.90
N SER A 240 -10.61 -20.19 8.15
CA SER A 240 -10.52 -18.82 8.68
C SER A 240 -9.11 -18.22 8.60
N ASN A 241 -8.08 -19.07 8.64
CA ASN A 241 -6.68 -18.68 8.59
C ASN A 241 -6.09 -18.66 7.16
N ILE A 242 -6.74 -19.33 6.20
CA ILE A 242 -6.26 -19.45 4.81
C ILE A 242 -7.12 -18.69 3.79
N ASN A 243 -8.24 -18.11 4.23
CA ASN A 243 -9.18 -17.37 3.38
C ASN A 243 -8.54 -16.20 2.64
N GLU A 244 -7.59 -15.49 3.25
CA GLU A 244 -6.87 -14.40 2.58
C GLU A 244 -5.43 -14.82 2.28
N PRO A 245 -5.20 -15.69 1.29
CA PRO A 245 -3.90 -16.30 1.08
C PRO A 245 -2.81 -15.28 0.73
N PHE A 246 -3.17 -14.11 0.19
CA PHE A 246 -2.17 -13.06 -0.01
C PHE A 246 -1.70 -12.46 1.32
N CYS A 247 -2.58 -12.32 2.30
CA CYS A 247 -2.22 -11.79 3.62
C CYS A 247 -1.30 -12.74 4.40
N LEU A 248 -1.19 -14.00 4.00
CA LEU A 248 -0.21 -14.97 4.54
C LEU A 248 1.20 -14.83 3.96
N VAL A 249 1.34 -14.10 2.85
CA VAL A 249 2.63 -13.88 2.16
C VAL A 249 2.99 -12.40 2.16
N CYS A 250 2.09 -11.53 2.63
CA CYS A 250 2.29 -10.10 2.63
C CYS A 250 3.27 -9.69 3.75
N PRO A 251 4.47 -9.16 3.44
CA PRO A 251 5.44 -8.75 4.45
C PRO A 251 4.96 -7.55 5.27
N MET A 252 3.93 -6.83 4.81
CA MET A 252 3.33 -5.72 5.55
C MET A 252 2.61 -6.21 6.82
N ARG A 253 2.03 -7.42 6.82
CA ARG A 253 1.31 -7.97 7.98
C ARG A 253 2.22 -8.13 9.21
N PRO A 254 3.30 -8.94 9.16
CA PRO A 254 4.21 -9.07 10.29
C PRO A 254 4.91 -7.74 10.61
N LEU A 255 5.19 -6.89 9.62
CA LEU A 255 5.81 -5.59 9.88
C LEU A 255 4.91 -4.68 10.73
N CYS A 256 3.61 -4.58 10.41
CA CYS A 256 2.69 -3.75 11.17
C CYS A 256 2.55 -4.29 12.59
N ILE A 257 2.29 -5.58 12.74
CA ILE A 257 2.13 -6.24 14.06
C ILE A 257 3.37 -6.00 14.93
N LEU A 258 4.58 -6.17 14.40
CA LEU A 258 5.82 -5.90 15.15
C LEU A 258 5.93 -4.44 15.60
N ILE A 259 5.50 -3.48 14.78
CA ILE A 259 5.50 -2.06 15.13
C ILE A 259 4.48 -1.80 16.26
N GLU A 260 3.28 -2.38 16.20
CA GLU A 260 2.28 -2.20 17.26
C GLU A 260 2.74 -2.79 18.59
N CYS A 261 3.35 -3.98 18.54
CA CYS A 261 3.97 -4.62 19.71
C CYS A 261 5.08 -3.73 20.29
N ALA A 262 5.94 -3.15 19.46
CA ALA A 262 7.03 -2.29 19.90
C ALA A 262 6.54 -0.99 20.56
N ILE A 263 5.36 -0.49 20.18
CA ILE A 263 4.74 0.72 20.76
C ILE A 263 3.84 0.37 21.96
N GLY A 264 3.71 -0.92 22.31
CA GLY A 264 2.91 -1.38 23.45
C GLY A 264 1.40 -1.32 23.23
N GLN A 265 0.95 -1.30 21.97
CA GLN A 265 -0.46 -1.13 21.60
C GLN A 265 -1.19 -2.47 21.40
N MET A 266 -0.47 -3.59 21.48
CA MET A 266 -1.01 -4.93 21.26
C MET A 266 -0.84 -5.79 22.52
N ASN A 267 -1.93 -6.44 22.96
CA ASN A 267 -1.91 -7.26 24.16
C ASN A 267 -1.15 -8.58 23.93
N TYR A 268 -0.17 -8.88 24.77
CA TYR A 268 0.59 -10.12 24.74
C TYR A 268 -0.31 -11.36 24.80
N SER A 269 -1.37 -11.33 25.61
CA SER A 269 -2.32 -12.44 25.74
C SER A 269 -3.04 -12.81 24.44
N TYR A 270 -3.27 -11.84 23.56
CA TYR A 270 -3.89 -12.07 22.24
C TYR A 270 -2.90 -12.75 21.27
N ILE A 271 -1.65 -12.28 21.25
CA ILE A 271 -0.59 -12.88 20.44
C ILE A 271 -0.34 -14.32 20.92
N SER A 272 -0.30 -14.54 22.24
CA SER A 272 -0.11 -15.87 22.79
C SER A 272 -1.30 -16.80 22.50
N GLN A 273 -2.53 -16.30 22.39
CA GLN A 273 -3.67 -17.12 21.97
C GLN A 273 -3.58 -17.55 20.50
N ILE A 274 -3.09 -16.67 19.61
CA ILE A 274 -2.87 -17.02 18.20
C ILE A 274 -1.73 -18.06 18.06
N VAL A 275 -0.68 -17.93 18.87
CA VAL A 275 0.52 -18.76 18.78
C VAL A 275 0.38 -20.08 19.56
N TYR A 276 -0.32 -20.08 20.70
CA TYR A 276 -0.40 -21.19 21.66
C TYR A 276 -1.82 -21.65 22.00
N GLY A 277 -2.87 -21.08 21.39
CA GLY A 277 -4.27 -21.45 21.62
C GLY A 277 -4.76 -22.69 20.85
N PRO A 278 -6.07 -22.97 20.82
CA PRO A 278 -6.64 -24.08 20.05
C PRO A 278 -6.45 -23.81 18.55
N GLY A 279 -5.52 -24.54 17.93
CA GLY A 279 -5.00 -24.27 16.58
C GLY A 279 -3.54 -23.79 16.53
N TRP A 280 -2.82 -23.79 17.66
CA TRP A 280 -1.43 -23.34 17.82
C TRP A 280 -0.47 -23.83 16.73
N ILE A 281 -0.64 -25.06 16.26
CA ILE A 281 0.16 -25.65 15.18
C ILE A 281 0.05 -24.76 13.93
N SER A 282 -1.18 -24.48 13.48
CA SER A 282 -1.43 -23.63 12.31
C SER A 282 -0.99 -22.17 12.53
N GLY A 283 -1.28 -21.60 13.71
CA GLY A 283 -0.92 -20.22 14.05
C GLY A 283 0.59 -20.00 14.13
N PHE A 284 1.33 -20.92 14.75
CA PHE A 284 2.79 -20.88 14.86
C PHE A 284 3.48 -21.00 13.50
N TYR A 285 3.09 -21.98 12.67
CA TYR A 285 3.68 -22.15 11.35
C TYR A 285 3.39 -20.97 10.42
N LEU A 286 2.14 -20.47 10.39
CA LEU A 286 1.78 -19.31 9.57
C LEU A 286 2.52 -18.03 10.01
N THR A 287 2.66 -17.82 11.32
CA THR A 287 3.42 -16.68 11.85
C THR A 287 4.90 -16.79 11.50
N SER A 288 5.47 -17.99 11.63
CA SER A 288 6.87 -18.27 11.28
C SER A 288 7.14 -18.04 9.79
N ILE A 289 6.25 -18.49 8.91
CA ILE A 289 6.35 -18.26 7.46
C ILE A 289 6.27 -16.77 7.14
N ASN A 290 5.30 -16.05 7.70
CA ASN A 290 5.17 -14.59 7.50
C ASN A 290 6.43 -13.84 7.92
N LEU A 291 6.99 -14.18 9.08
CA LEU A 291 8.21 -13.56 9.60
C LEU A 291 9.42 -13.89 8.72
N ALA A 292 9.56 -15.15 8.29
CA ALA A 292 10.61 -15.56 7.37
C ALA A 292 10.53 -14.79 6.04
N ILE A 293 9.33 -14.59 5.50
CA ILE A 293 9.10 -13.79 4.30
C ILE A 293 9.48 -12.32 4.55
N LEU A 294 9.09 -11.73 5.68
CA LEU A 294 9.49 -10.35 6.01
C LEU A 294 11.01 -10.20 6.08
N VAL A 295 11.70 -11.14 6.73
CA VAL A 295 13.18 -11.15 6.82
C VAL A 295 13.80 -11.28 5.43
N ALA A 296 13.34 -12.24 4.63
CA ALA A 296 13.82 -12.45 3.26
C ALA A 296 13.62 -11.20 2.39
N ILE A 297 12.43 -10.60 2.43
CA ILE A 297 12.13 -9.36 1.69
C ILE A 297 12.95 -8.18 2.21
N THR A 298 13.23 -8.12 3.51
CA THR A 298 14.08 -7.07 4.11
C THR A 298 15.52 -7.19 3.61
N ILE A 299 16.09 -8.38 3.61
CA ILE A 299 17.44 -8.66 3.06
C ILE A 299 17.48 -8.32 1.57
N LEU A 300 16.48 -8.76 0.80
CA LEU A 300 16.38 -8.45 -0.63
C LEU A 300 16.15 -6.96 -0.90
N ALA A 301 15.46 -6.23 -0.03
CA ALA A 301 15.25 -4.79 -0.14
C ALA A 301 16.51 -3.98 0.20
N LEU A 302 17.38 -4.51 1.06
CA LEU A 302 18.72 -3.98 1.27
C LEU A 302 19.54 -4.18 -0.02
N ALA A 303 19.61 -5.40 -0.55
CA ALA A 303 20.38 -5.71 -1.75
C ALA A 303 19.87 -4.96 -3.01
N TYR A 304 18.55 -4.98 -3.24
CA TYR A 304 17.88 -4.41 -4.40
C TYR A 304 16.86 -3.36 -3.99
N ARG A 305 16.96 -2.17 -4.61
CA ARG A 305 16.05 -1.06 -4.31
C ARG A 305 14.59 -1.45 -4.58
N ARG A 306 13.74 -1.28 -3.56
CA ARG A 306 12.28 -1.50 -3.63
C ARG A 306 11.91 -2.86 -4.26
N PHE A 307 12.56 -3.94 -3.81
CA PHE A 307 12.36 -5.29 -4.34
C PHE A 307 10.89 -5.73 -4.32
N TRP A 308 10.21 -5.61 -3.18
CA TRP A 308 8.81 -6.03 -3.03
C TRP A 308 7.87 -5.29 -3.99
N CYS A 309 8.10 -4.00 -4.22
CA CYS A 309 7.27 -3.20 -5.13
C CYS A 309 7.29 -3.70 -6.59
N ARG A 310 8.22 -4.59 -6.96
CA ARG A 310 8.29 -5.21 -8.29
C ARG A 310 7.31 -6.38 -8.41
N ILE A 311 7.22 -7.20 -7.36
CA ILE A 311 6.39 -8.41 -7.29
C ILE A 311 5.03 -8.18 -6.61
N CYS A 312 4.84 -7.05 -5.94
CA CYS A 312 3.66 -6.77 -5.14
C CYS A 312 2.38 -6.85 -6.00
N PRO A 313 1.42 -7.74 -5.65
CA PRO A 313 0.19 -7.91 -6.42
C PRO A 313 -0.70 -6.67 -6.36
N LEU A 314 -0.71 -5.92 -5.26
CA LEU A 314 -1.51 -4.69 -5.18
C LEU A 314 -0.95 -3.58 -6.08
N GLY A 315 0.38 -3.51 -6.18
CA GLY A 315 1.02 -2.72 -7.22
C GLY A 315 0.55 -3.20 -8.60
N GLY A 316 0.55 -4.51 -8.85
CA GLY A 316 0.04 -5.11 -10.08
C GLY A 316 -1.37 -4.66 -10.44
N LEU A 317 -2.32 -4.71 -9.50
CA LEU A 317 -3.70 -4.25 -9.67
C LEU A 317 -3.77 -2.77 -10.07
N THR A 318 -3.08 -1.90 -9.34
CA THR A 318 -3.07 -0.46 -9.67
C THR A 318 -2.41 -0.18 -11.03
N ALA A 319 -1.38 -0.94 -11.41
CA ALA A 319 -0.83 -0.88 -12.77
C ALA A 319 -1.83 -1.37 -13.82
N LEU A 320 -2.58 -2.43 -13.53
CA LEU A 320 -3.53 -3.01 -14.47
C LEU A 320 -4.55 -1.93 -14.85
N PHE A 321 -5.20 -1.33 -13.86
CA PHE A 321 -6.20 -0.30 -14.11
C PHE A 321 -5.62 1.00 -14.66
N SER A 322 -4.42 1.42 -14.23
CA SER A 322 -3.83 2.68 -14.73
C SER A 322 -3.13 2.56 -16.08
N SER A 323 -2.76 1.35 -16.50
CA SER A 323 -1.94 1.11 -17.72
C SER A 323 -2.70 0.38 -18.82
N PHE A 324 -3.92 -0.10 -18.55
CA PHE A 324 -4.79 -0.69 -19.58
C PHE A 324 -5.19 0.38 -20.60
N THR A 325 -5.16 0.03 -21.89
CA THR A 325 -5.26 0.97 -23.02
C THR A 325 -6.39 2.02 -22.91
N PRO A 326 -7.66 1.67 -22.61
CA PRO A 326 -8.72 2.66 -22.47
C PRO A 326 -8.52 3.60 -21.27
N PHE A 327 -8.02 3.08 -20.14
CA PHE A 327 -7.81 3.89 -18.93
C PHE A 327 -6.51 4.67 -18.93
N LYS A 328 -5.49 4.22 -19.68
CA LYS A 328 -4.20 4.91 -19.81
C LYS A 328 -4.35 6.31 -20.42
N GLN A 329 -5.31 6.48 -21.32
CA GLN A 329 -5.60 7.79 -21.90
C GLN A 329 -6.19 8.75 -20.85
N ILE A 330 -7.05 8.23 -19.97
CA ILE A 330 -7.78 8.96 -18.91
C ILE A 330 -6.90 9.19 -17.66
N ALA A 331 -5.86 8.37 -17.46
CA ALA A 331 -4.97 8.47 -16.32
C ALA A 331 -4.43 9.90 -16.15
N LEU A 332 -4.75 10.55 -15.01
CA LEU A 332 -4.42 11.97 -14.83
C LEU A 332 -2.92 12.18 -14.69
N THR A 333 -2.22 11.20 -14.12
CA THR A 333 -0.79 11.32 -13.84
C THR A 333 0.05 10.68 -14.93
N LYS A 334 0.83 11.49 -15.66
CA LYS A 334 1.71 11.01 -16.75
C LYS A 334 3.13 11.55 -16.60
N LEU A 335 4.10 10.70 -16.94
CA LEU A 335 5.50 11.07 -17.11
C LEU A 335 5.77 11.32 -18.59
N GLN A 336 5.97 12.59 -18.95
CA GLN A 336 6.23 13.01 -20.33
C GLN A 336 7.72 13.23 -20.57
N LYS A 337 8.15 12.88 -21.77
CA LYS A 337 9.50 13.10 -22.29
C LYS A 337 9.45 13.98 -23.52
N ASP A 338 10.33 14.97 -23.54
CA ASP A 338 10.58 15.81 -24.71
C ASP A 338 11.75 15.20 -25.50
N GLU A 339 11.52 14.90 -26.78
CA GLU A 339 12.51 14.26 -27.66
C GLU A 339 13.68 15.20 -27.97
N HIS A 340 13.39 16.47 -28.26
CA HIS A 340 14.39 17.45 -28.69
C HIS A 340 15.32 17.86 -27.54
N LYS A 341 14.82 17.81 -26.30
CA LYS A 341 15.60 18.19 -25.12
C LYS A 341 16.37 17.01 -24.50
N CYS A 342 16.07 15.77 -24.87
CA CYS A 342 16.67 14.59 -24.26
C CYS A 342 17.87 14.07 -25.05
N THR A 343 19.06 14.13 -24.46
CA THR A 343 20.30 13.61 -25.07
C THR A 343 20.57 12.12 -24.80
N LYS A 344 19.61 11.39 -24.19
CA LYS A 344 19.76 9.98 -23.80
C LYS A 344 21.02 9.70 -22.93
N CYS A 345 21.38 10.58 -21.99
CA CYS A 345 22.54 10.39 -21.08
C CYS A 345 22.42 9.24 -20.06
N GLY A 346 21.25 8.59 -19.94
CA GLY A 346 21.03 7.42 -19.09
C GLY A 346 20.94 7.66 -17.57
N VAL A 347 21.06 8.91 -17.10
CA VAL A 347 20.99 9.24 -15.65
C VAL A 347 19.63 8.88 -15.06
N CYS A 348 18.54 9.11 -15.82
CA CYS A 348 17.18 8.75 -15.43
C CYS A 348 17.00 7.24 -15.19
N ASN A 349 17.68 6.39 -15.98
CA ASN A 349 17.63 4.93 -15.84
C ASN A 349 18.38 4.46 -14.59
N ARG A 350 19.56 5.02 -14.34
CA ARG A 350 20.39 4.69 -13.16
C ARG A 350 19.70 5.02 -11.82
N VAL A 351 18.98 6.15 -11.75
CA VAL A 351 18.30 6.57 -10.51
C VAL A 351 17.00 5.79 -10.23
N CYS A 352 16.40 5.16 -11.25
CA CYS A 352 15.09 4.52 -11.15
C CYS A 352 15.10 3.32 -10.17
N PRO A 353 14.30 3.35 -9.08
CA PRO A 353 14.33 2.29 -8.08
C PRO A 353 13.77 0.95 -8.61
N THR A 354 12.75 0.99 -9.48
CA THR A 354 12.15 -0.19 -10.12
C THR A 354 12.78 -0.56 -11.45
N GLN A 355 13.79 0.19 -11.91
CA GLN A 355 14.44 -0.01 -13.21
C GLN A 355 13.42 -0.08 -14.37
N ALA A 356 12.40 0.79 -14.34
CA ALA A 356 11.61 1.10 -15.54
C ALA A 356 12.57 1.65 -16.60
N THR A 357 12.41 1.27 -17.87
CA THR A 357 13.36 1.60 -18.95
C THR A 357 12.79 2.56 -19.99
N ALA A 358 11.46 2.72 -20.02
CA ALA A 358 10.75 3.54 -21.00
C ALA A 358 11.27 4.98 -21.10
N MET A 359 11.63 5.62 -19.98
CA MET A 359 12.14 7.01 -19.99
C MET A 359 13.49 7.17 -20.71
N TYR A 360 14.27 6.09 -20.82
CA TYR A 360 15.52 6.08 -21.59
C TYR A 360 15.29 5.61 -23.03
N ALA A 361 14.58 4.49 -23.20
CA ALA A 361 14.44 3.80 -24.48
C ALA A 361 13.52 4.52 -25.47
N GLN A 362 12.40 5.08 -25.01
CA GLN A 362 11.43 5.75 -25.90
C GLN A 362 11.96 7.12 -26.35
N LYS A 363 11.59 7.54 -27.57
CA LYS A 363 12.05 8.80 -28.18
C LYS A 363 11.45 10.03 -27.50
N GLY A 364 10.12 10.09 -27.38
CA GLY A 364 9.38 11.17 -26.72
C GLY A 364 7.95 10.74 -26.37
N GLY A 365 7.17 11.67 -25.81
CA GLY A 365 5.76 11.44 -25.45
C GLY A 365 5.57 10.87 -24.04
N ASP A 366 4.49 10.12 -23.84
CA ASP A 366 4.17 9.49 -22.55
C ASP A 366 5.05 8.24 -22.33
N VAL A 367 6.05 8.39 -21.46
CA VAL A 367 7.00 7.33 -21.08
C VAL A 367 6.56 6.59 -19.81
N THR A 368 5.28 6.69 -19.43
CA THR A 368 4.73 5.99 -18.27
C THR A 368 4.58 4.50 -18.58
N GLU A 369 5.45 3.70 -17.98
CA GLU A 369 5.42 2.24 -18.04
C GLU A 369 4.77 1.65 -16.78
N SER A 370 4.19 0.44 -16.87
CA SER A 370 3.57 -0.26 -15.74
C SER A 370 4.53 -0.59 -14.58
N LYS A 371 5.86 -0.52 -14.79
CA LYS A 371 6.90 -0.64 -13.73
C LYS A 371 7.17 0.69 -13.02
N CYS A 372 6.75 1.81 -13.59
CA CYS A 372 6.94 3.14 -13.01
C CYS A 372 6.03 3.32 -11.79
N MET A 373 6.60 3.79 -10.67
CA MET A 373 5.84 4.16 -9.46
C MET A 373 5.63 5.69 -9.37
N LEU A 374 5.82 6.41 -10.47
CA LEU A 374 5.64 7.87 -10.57
C LEU A 374 6.33 8.67 -9.44
N CYS A 375 7.50 8.19 -8.98
CA CYS A 375 8.22 8.76 -7.84
C CYS A 375 9.04 10.02 -8.17
N ALA A 376 9.04 10.45 -9.43
CA ALA A 376 9.70 11.64 -9.98
C ALA A 376 11.21 11.82 -9.75
N ARG A 377 11.93 10.81 -9.22
CA ARG A 377 13.40 10.87 -9.09
C ARG A 377 14.13 11.09 -10.43
N CYS A 378 13.58 10.57 -11.53
CA CYS A 378 14.13 10.79 -12.87
C CYS A 378 14.00 12.26 -13.31
N VAL A 379 12.90 12.93 -12.97
CA VAL A 379 12.67 14.35 -13.24
C VAL A 379 13.62 15.21 -12.39
N GLU A 380 13.82 14.83 -11.13
CA GLU A 380 14.71 15.52 -10.18
C GLU A 380 16.17 15.55 -10.64
N ILE A 381 16.70 14.42 -11.12
CA ILE A 381 18.12 14.28 -11.44
C ILE A 381 18.48 14.66 -12.88
N CYS A 382 17.49 14.77 -13.76
CA CYS A 382 17.76 15.02 -15.18
C CYS A 382 18.42 16.39 -15.35
N PRO A 383 19.62 16.45 -15.97
CA PRO A 383 20.39 17.70 -16.08
C PRO A 383 19.89 18.61 -17.22
N TYR A 384 18.98 18.13 -18.07
CA TYR A 384 18.45 18.91 -19.17
C TYR A 384 17.10 19.48 -18.78
N GLU A 385 16.98 20.80 -18.86
CA GLU A 385 15.76 21.50 -18.49
C GLU A 385 14.60 21.12 -19.41
N GLY A 386 13.44 20.79 -18.83
CA GLY A 386 12.24 20.47 -19.59
C GLY A 386 12.23 19.12 -20.31
N ALA A 387 13.34 18.36 -20.29
CA ALA A 387 13.43 17.05 -20.94
C ALA A 387 12.50 15.98 -20.35
N LEU A 388 12.23 16.04 -19.04
CA LEU A 388 11.26 15.18 -18.37
C LEU A 388 10.27 16.01 -17.55
N LYS A 389 8.98 15.70 -17.65
CA LYS A 389 7.90 16.39 -16.94
C LYS A 389 6.97 15.39 -16.28
N LEU A 390 6.65 15.61 -15.01
CA LEU A 390 5.54 14.95 -14.34
C LEU A 390 4.30 15.85 -14.47
N THR A 391 3.23 15.31 -15.03
CA THR A 391 1.97 16.01 -15.26
C THR A 391 0.85 15.35 -14.45
N PHE A 392 -0.12 16.15 -13.98
CA PHE A 392 -1.35 15.71 -13.34
C PHE A 392 -2.53 16.46 -13.95
N ALA A 393 -3.49 15.75 -14.52
CA ALA A 393 -4.66 16.32 -15.21
C ALA A 393 -4.26 17.38 -16.25
N GLY A 394 -3.21 17.10 -17.04
CA GLY A 394 -2.66 18.01 -18.06
C GLY A 394 -1.81 19.17 -17.51
N LYS A 395 -1.84 19.46 -16.21
CA LYS A 395 -1.00 20.49 -15.59
C LYS A 395 0.37 19.93 -15.23
N THR A 396 1.43 20.70 -15.50
CA THR A 396 2.80 20.30 -15.14
C THR A 396 3.01 20.49 -13.63
N LEU A 397 3.17 19.38 -12.90
CA LEU A 397 3.52 19.42 -11.47
C LEU A 397 5.00 19.75 -11.29
N LYS A 398 5.87 19.11 -12.09
CA LYS A 398 7.31 19.31 -12.00
C LYS A 398 7.98 19.03 -13.33
N THR A 399 8.99 19.82 -13.63
CA THR A 399 9.86 19.72 -14.80
C THR A 399 11.30 19.53 -14.34
N SER A 400 12.09 18.80 -15.14
CA SER A 400 13.54 18.76 -14.98
C SER A 400 14.15 20.14 -15.18
N ARG A 401 15.28 20.39 -14.53
CA ARG A 401 15.99 21.68 -14.54
C ARG A 401 17.48 21.47 -14.73
N ASN A 402 18.15 22.47 -15.29
CA ASN A 402 19.58 22.41 -15.54
C ASN A 402 20.40 22.76 -14.30
N TRP A 403 20.60 21.76 -13.44
CA TRP A 403 21.44 21.90 -12.24
C TRP A 403 22.95 21.97 -12.56
N LEU A 404 23.39 21.71 -13.79
CA LEU A 404 24.80 21.89 -14.20
C LEU A 404 25.15 23.37 -14.33
N GLN A 405 24.22 24.21 -14.79
CA GLN A 405 24.42 25.66 -14.91
C GLN A 405 24.18 26.41 -13.59
N GLU A 406 23.25 25.95 -12.75
CA GLU A 406 22.93 26.60 -11.47
C GLU A 406 24.08 26.56 -10.44
N ASN A 407 25.01 25.61 -10.54
CA ASN A 407 26.14 25.45 -9.59
C ASN A 407 27.46 26.09 -10.07
N LYS A 408 27.47 26.81 -11.21
CA LYS A 408 28.66 27.57 -11.61
C LYS A 408 28.85 28.79 -10.68
N PRO A 409 30.06 29.06 -10.16
CA PRO A 409 30.36 30.31 -9.48
C PRO A 409 30.03 31.49 -10.41
N GLU A 410 29.56 32.60 -9.83
CA GLU A 410 28.98 33.73 -10.58
C GLU A 410 29.91 34.34 -11.63
N SER A 411 31.23 34.16 -11.51
CA SER A 411 32.23 34.60 -12.48
C SER A 411 32.13 33.92 -13.87
N ASN A 412 31.42 32.80 -14.00
CA ASN A 412 31.33 32.00 -15.23
C ASN A 412 29.91 31.88 -15.81
N LYS A 413 28.98 32.75 -15.40
CA LYS A 413 27.60 32.75 -15.91
C LYS A 413 27.39 33.58 -17.19
N ASN A 414 28.36 34.43 -17.55
CA ASN A 414 28.28 35.35 -18.70
C ASN A 414 29.33 35.09 -19.80
N SER A 415 29.95 33.90 -19.82
CA SER A 415 30.90 33.50 -20.87
C SER A 415 30.29 32.46 -21.81
#